data_AF-A0A936PN97-F1
#
_entry.id   AF-A0A936PN97-F1
#
_cell.length_a   1.000
_cell.length_b   1.000
_cell.length_c   1.000
_cell.angle_alpha   90.00
_cell.angle_beta   90.00
_cell.angle_gamma   90.00
#
_symmetry.space_group_name_H-M   'P 1'
#
loop_
_entity.id
_entity.type
_entity.pdbx_description
1 polymer ?
#
loop_
_entity_poly.entity_id
_entity_poly.type
_entity_poly.pdbx_seq_one_letter_code
_entity_poly.pdbx_strand_id
1 'polypeptide(L)'
;MCLSPGPRFLPDVKCCMYLPALKNFQVGLALRSEEGRRTTLPRLADPRNVTPLGLTRGDAQVGPLRRALAEGRFGQAPALVCPHFDAVEGGRCTIWAARDAVCATWFCRVSRGARGRGAWHELHNLLTELEELVARVLAQRLGESPVAEPTWGPWAGRAEAYYARCAELAEALSWDELRRLGGFAVRFRQRNAREAQRARDVFEPIVWDAPGGWALGAARVERGEDGLVYAFGDGPYQPVVLTEAQWADAQAGGGAALSEGLARRLVDHHVWVAR
;
A
#
# COMPACT_ATOMS: atom_id res chain seq x y z
N MET A 1 3.10 4.65 8.39
CA MET A 1 2.36 3.43 7.99
C MET A 1 1.42 3.09 9.13
N CYS A 2 0.10 3.23 8.98
CA CYS A 2 -0.87 3.37 10.08
C CYS A 2 -0.69 2.35 11.22
N LEU A 3 -0.39 2.90 12.40
CA LEU A 3 -0.20 2.28 13.71
C LEU A 3 -0.80 3.23 14.73
N SER A 4 -2.12 3.23 14.85
CA SER A 4 -2.88 3.89 15.93
C SER A 4 -4.35 3.50 15.80
N PRO A 5 -5.17 3.66 16.84
CA PRO A 5 -6.64 3.79 16.73
C PRO A 5 -7.01 5.10 16.01
N GLY A 6 -6.24 5.44 14.98
CA GLY A 6 -6.16 6.73 14.33
C GLY A 6 -7.40 7.04 13.51
N PRO A 7 -7.47 8.28 13.03
CA PRO A 7 -8.69 8.92 12.57
C PRO A 7 -9.46 8.09 11.55
N ARG A 8 -10.78 8.06 11.71
CA ARG A 8 -11.68 7.49 10.70
C ARG A 8 -11.41 8.22 9.39
N PHE A 9 -10.95 7.47 8.39
CA PHE A 9 -10.86 7.98 7.03
C PHE A 9 -12.22 8.57 6.63
N LEU A 10 -12.23 9.79 6.12
CA LEU A 10 -13.46 10.34 5.55
C LEU A 10 -13.82 9.49 4.31
N PRO A 11 -15.10 9.09 4.14
CA PRO A 11 -15.53 8.26 3.00
C PRO A 11 -15.11 8.83 1.65
N ASP A 12 -15.13 10.16 1.54
CA ASP A 12 -14.84 10.92 0.31
C ASP A 12 -13.35 11.25 0.14
N VAL A 13 -12.49 10.73 1.01
CA VAL A 13 -11.03 10.96 0.99
C VAL A 13 -10.26 9.65 0.96
N LYS A 14 -10.64 8.69 1.81
CA LYS A 14 -9.94 7.40 1.98
C LYS A 14 -8.42 7.61 2.14
N CYS A 15 -7.61 6.68 1.65
CA CYS A 15 -6.16 6.85 1.54
C CYS A 15 -5.75 7.75 0.36
N CYS A 16 -6.70 8.30 -0.40
CA CYS A 16 -6.47 9.06 -1.62
C CYS A 16 -6.08 10.52 -1.36
N MET A 17 -5.37 10.82 -0.27
CA MET A 17 -4.67 12.10 -0.07
C MET A 17 -3.26 12.12 -0.68
N TYR A 18 -2.81 10.96 -1.16
CA TYR A 18 -1.51 10.80 -1.79
C TYR A 18 -1.64 10.93 -3.30
N LEU A 19 -0.94 11.90 -3.89
CA LEU A 19 -0.77 12.02 -5.34
C LEU A 19 0.44 11.17 -5.78
N PRO A 20 0.24 10.07 -6.54
CA PRO A 20 1.35 9.25 -7.00
C PRO A 20 2.23 9.98 -8.02
N ALA A 21 3.54 9.79 -7.90
CA ALA A 21 4.46 10.05 -9.01
C ALA A 21 4.34 8.87 -9.97
N LEU A 22 3.89 9.11 -11.20
CA LEU A 22 3.70 8.05 -12.19
C LEU A 22 4.95 7.94 -13.04
N LYS A 23 5.50 6.74 -13.20
CA LYS A 23 6.58 6.49 -14.15
C LYS A 23 6.10 6.60 -15.59
N ASN A 24 7.00 6.83 -16.54
CA ASN A 24 6.68 7.06 -17.94
C ASN A 24 5.69 6.04 -18.55
N PHE A 25 5.88 4.75 -18.31
CA PHE A 25 4.97 3.71 -18.76
C PHE A 25 3.63 3.72 -18.00
N GLN A 26 3.61 4.08 -16.72
CA GLN A 26 2.37 4.24 -15.94
C GLN A 26 1.54 5.42 -16.45
N VAL A 27 2.19 6.52 -16.85
CA VAL A 27 1.49 7.63 -17.52
C VAL A 27 0.86 7.12 -18.82
N GLY A 28 1.60 6.37 -19.64
CA GLY A 28 1.07 5.78 -20.86
C GLY A 28 -0.11 4.84 -20.62
N LEU A 29 -0.04 3.99 -19.59
CA LEU A 29 -1.13 3.11 -19.17
C LEU A 29 -2.36 3.90 -18.70
N ALA A 30 -2.17 4.95 -17.92
CA ALA A 30 -3.24 5.82 -17.44
C ALA A 30 -3.95 6.55 -18.60
N LEU A 31 -3.25 6.85 -19.69
CA LEU A 31 -3.82 7.52 -20.87
C LEU A 31 -4.62 6.59 -21.80
N ARG A 32 -4.75 5.29 -21.48
CA ARG A 32 -5.51 4.33 -22.32
C ARG A 32 -7.01 4.34 -22.05
N SER A 33 -7.44 4.63 -20.82
CA SER A 33 -8.87 4.76 -20.49
C SER A 33 -9.32 6.21 -20.53
N GLU A 34 -10.60 6.43 -20.81
CA GLU A 34 -11.19 7.77 -20.82
C GLU A 34 -11.09 8.44 -19.45
N GLU A 35 -11.40 7.71 -18.37
CA GLU A 35 -11.34 8.21 -17.00
C GLU A 35 -9.90 8.52 -16.57
N GLY A 36 -8.95 7.68 -16.99
CA GLY A 36 -7.54 7.90 -16.72
C GLY A 36 -7.00 9.11 -17.46
N ARG A 37 -7.37 9.30 -18.75
CA ARG A 37 -7.05 10.50 -19.53
C ARG A 37 -7.59 11.76 -18.86
N ARG A 38 -8.86 11.77 -18.47
CA ARG A 38 -9.54 12.92 -17.84
C ARG A 38 -8.79 13.46 -16.62
N THR A 39 -8.17 12.59 -15.84
CA THR A 39 -7.47 12.96 -14.59
C THR A 39 -5.95 13.12 -14.76
N THR A 40 -5.37 12.52 -15.81
CA THR A 40 -3.92 12.56 -16.08
C THR A 40 -3.52 13.74 -16.98
N LEU A 41 -4.32 14.10 -17.99
CA LEU A 41 -4.02 15.21 -18.91
C LEU A 41 -3.85 16.56 -18.20
N PRO A 42 -4.67 16.94 -17.20
CA PRO A 42 -4.45 18.17 -16.45
C PRO A 42 -3.09 18.21 -15.73
N ARG A 43 -2.54 17.04 -15.34
CA ARG A 43 -1.20 16.96 -14.73
C ARG A 43 -0.08 17.16 -15.75
N LEU A 44 -0.30 16.70 -16.98
CA LEU A 44 0.63 16.89 -18.12
C LEU A 44 0.68 18.33 -18.61
N ALA A 45 -0.34 19.14 -18.30
CA ALA A 45 -0.41 20.54 -18.69
C ALA A 45 0.58 21.45 -17.94
N ASP A 46 1.16 21.01 -16.82
CA ASP A 46 2.21 21.73 -16.09
C ASP A 46 3.58 21.14 -16.44
N PRO A 47 4.38 21.78 -17.32
CA PRO A 47 5.64 21.23 -17.80
C PRO A 47 6.66 20.94 -16.70
N ARG A 48 6.56 21.62 -15.55
CA ARG A 48 7.45 21.40 -14.38
C ARG A 48 7.28 20.01 -13.77
N ASN A 49 6.15 19.36 -14.03
CA ASN A 49 5.85 18.02 -13.50
C ASN A 49 6.12 16.92 -14.53
N VAL A 50 6.50 17.26 -15.77
CA VAL A 50 6.61 16.31 -16.88
C VAL A 50 8.07 16.05 -17.20
N THR A 51 8.49 14.78 -17.13
CA THR A 51 9.86 14.35 -17.43
C THR A 51 9.85 13.08 -18.28
N PRO A 52 10.95 12.75 -18.99
CA PRO A 52 11.12 11.45 -19.65
C PRO A 52 10.97 10.24 -18.72
N LEU A 53 11.15 10.42 -17.41
CA LEU A 53 10.93 9.37 -16.41
C LEU A 53 9.48 9.26 -15.95
N GLY A 54 8.63 10.24 -16.26
CA GLY A 54 7.21 10.26 -15.96
C GLY A 54 6.71 11.58 -15.36
N LEU A 55 5.59 11.50 -14.66
CA LEU A 55 4.94 12.60 -13.96
C LEU A 55 5.36 12.66 -12.49
N THR A 56 5.88 13.81 -12.06
CA THR A 56 6.16 14.05 -10.65
C THR A 56 4.87 14.33 -9.86
N ARG A 57 4.98 14.42 -8.54
CA ARG A 57 3.85 14.78 -7.67
C ARG A 57 3.50 16.28 -7.77
N GLY A 58 4.43 17.11 -8.23
CA GLY A 58 4.34 18.56 -8.19
C GLY A 58 4.38 19.17 -6.78
N ASP A 59 5.00 20.35 -6.66
CA ASP A 59 5.25 21.01 -5.37
C ASP A 59 3.96 21.40 -4.64
N ALA A 60 2.91 21.72 -5.41
CA ALA A 60 1.60 22.13 -4.90
C ALA A 60 0.93 21.06 -4.00
N GLN A 61 1.31 19.79 -4.14
CA GLN A 61 0.73 18.68 -3.37
C GLN A 61 1.67 18.19 -2.26
N VAL A 62 3.00 18.21 -2.48
CA VAL A 62 3.98 17.69 -1.52
C VAL A 62 3.97 18.47 -0.20
N GLY A 63 4.00 19.80 -0.26
CA GLY A 63 4.04 20.65 0.93
C GLY A 63 2.81 20.47 1.84
N PRO A 64 1.58 20.65 1.31
CA PRO A 64 0.35 20.43 2.07
C PRO A 64 0.20 19.01 2.61
N LEU A 65 0.53 17.99 1.82
CA LEU A 65 0.49 16.59 2.28
C LEU A 65 1.44 16.36 3.46
N ARG A 66 2.67 16.88 3.39
CA ARG A 66 3.65 16.75 4.48
C ARG A 66 3.14 17.39 5.77
N ARG A 67 2.51 18.57 5.69
CA ARG A 67 1.88 19.22 6.86
C ARG A 67 0.75 18.37 7.43
N ALA A 68 -0.17 17.90 6.59
CA ALA A 68 -1.28 17.06 7.03
C ALA A 68 -0.79 15.76 7.69
N LEU A 69 0.28 15.15 7.18
CA LEU A 69 0.91 13.97 7.79
C LEU A 69 1.51 14.28 9.16
N ALA A 70 2.23 15.39 9.30
CA ALA A 70 2.83 15.82 10.57
C ALA A 70 1.78 16.12 11.65
N GLU A 71 0.62 16.62 11.24
CA GLU A 71 -0.53 16.90 12.11
C GLU A 71 -1.43 15.68 12.35
N GLY A 72 -1.08 14.50 11.83
CA GLY A 72 -1.90 13.29 11.98
C GLY A 72 -3.23 13.32 11.21
N ARG A 73 -3.40 14.22 10.24
CA ARG A 73 -4.62 14.43 9.45
C ARG A 73 -4.68 13.63 8.15
N PHE A 74 -3.92 12.53 8.05
CA PHE A 74 -4.01 11.63 6.90
C PHE A 74 -5.42 11.02 6.82
N GLY A 75 -6.00 11.02 5.62
CA GLY A 75 -7.36 10.56 5.38
C GLY A 75 -8.47 11.53 5.79
N GLN A 76 -8.13 12.75 6.23
CA GLN A 76 -9.08 13.73 6.80
C GLN A 76 -9.02 15.12 6.15
N ALA A 77 -8.28 15.29 5.06
CA ALA A 77 -8.17 16.58 4.38
C ALA A 77 -8.77 16.49 2.96
N PRO A 78 -10.08 16.81 2.79
CA PRO A 78 -10.73 16.80 1.47
C PRO A 78 -10.03 17.67 0.42
N ALA A 79 -9.40 18.76 0.85
CA ALA A 79 -8.63 19.65 -0.04
C ALA A 79 -7.39 18.97 -0.67
N LEU A 80 -6.97 17.81 -0.16
CA LEU A 80 -5.80 17.07 -0.64
C LEU A 80 -6.18 15.80 -1.39
N VAL A 81 -7.45 15.62 -1.73
CA VAL A 81 -7.90 14.45 -2.50
C VAL A 81 -7.18 14.40 -3.85
N CYS A 82 -6.61 13.24 -4.13
CA CYS A 82 -5.92 12.92 -5.37
C CYS A 82 -6.87 13.12 -6.56
N PRO A 83 -6.45 13.81 -7.64
CA PRO A 83 -7.29 14.00 -8.82
C PRO A 83 -7.77 12.71 -9.48
N HIS A 84 -7.09 11.59 -9.22
CA HIS A 84 -7.47 10.28 -9.75
C HIS A 84 -8.58 9.59 -8.94
N PHE A 85 -8.97 10.15 -7.80
CA PHE A 85 -10.06 9.63 -6.99
C PHE A 85 -11.40 10.07 -7.56
N ASP A 86 -12.24 9.11 -7.91
CA ASP A 86 -13.62 9.33 -8.33
C ASP A 86 -14.56 8.98 -7.17
N ALA A 87 -15.17 10.01 -6.59
CA ALA A 87 -16.08 9.91 -5.45
C ALA A 87 -17.49 9.43 -5.82
N VAL A 88 -17.88 9.47 -7.10
CA VAL A 88 -19.28 9.29 -7.53
C VAL A 88 -19.76 7.83 -7.39
N GLU A 89 -18.88 6.85 -7.57
CA GLU A 89 -19.22 5.41 -7.48
C GLU A 89 -18.42 4.68 -6.39
N GLY A 90 -18.66 5.04 -5.12
CA GLY A 90 -18.08 4.32 -3.99
C GLY A 90 -16.58 4.49 -3.83
N GLY A 91 -15.98 5.52 -4.45
CA GLY A 91 -14.58 5.93 -4.28
C GLY A 91 -13.59 5.01 -4.99
N ARG A 92 -13.49 5.14 -6.33
CA ARG A 92 -12.59 4.37 -7.20
C ARG A 92 -11.38 5.18 -7.64
N CYS A 93 -10.31 4.49 -8.03
CA CYS A 93 -9.18 5.13 -8.68
C CYS A 93 -9.33 5.01 -10.20
N THR A 94 -9.43 6.15 -10.88
CA THR A 94 -9.54 6.23 -12.36
C THR A 94 -8.32 5.68 -13.09
N ILE A 95 -7.17 5.56 -12.41
CA ILE A 95 -5.92 4.97 -12.93
C ILE A 95 -5.55 3.66 -12.23
N TRP A 96 -6.52 2.88 -11.73
CA TRP A 96 -6.28 1.72 -10.87
C TRP A 96 -5.19 0.76 -11.37
N ALA A 97 -5.17 0.47 -12.67
CA ALA A 97 -4.18 -0.41 -13.31
C ALA A 97 -2.78 0.22 -13.48
N ALA A 98 -2.69 1.55 -13.42
CA ALA A 98 -1.47 2.33 -13.60
C ALA A 98 -0.93 2.95 -12.30
N ARG A 99 -1.44 2.51 -11.14
CA ARG A 99 -1.03 3.00 -9.83
C ARG A 99 0.45 2.70 -9.56
N ASP A 100 1.11 3.61 -8.85
CA ASP A 100 2.48 3.42 -8.38
C ASP A 100 2.56 2.38 -7.24
N ALA A 101 3.77 1.97 -6.90
CA ALA A 101 4.03 0.98 -5.88
C ALA A 101 3.39 1.37 -4.54
N VAL A 102 3.43 2.64 -4.15
CA VAL A 102 2.79 3.13 -2.91
C VAL A 102 1.29 2.85 -2.93
N CYS A 103 0.58 3.30 -3.97
CA CYS A 103 -0.86 3.13 -4.09
C CYS A 103 -1.26 1.65 -4.24
N ALA A 104 -0.47 0.85 -4.96
CA ALA A 104 -0.73 -0.56 -5.19
C ALA A 104 -0.56 -1.40 -3.92
N THR A 105 0.34 -1.00 -3.01
CA THR A 105 0.62 -1.72 -1.76
C THR A 105 0.07 -1.03 -0.52
N TRP A 106 -0.76 0.00 -0.65
CA TRP A 106 -1.38 0.67 0.48
C TRP A 106 -2.64 -0.08 0.93
N PHE A 107 -2.75 -0.33 2.24
CA PHE A 107 -3.93 -0.94 2.85
C PHE A 107 -4.27 -0.25 4.16
N CYS A 108 -5.56 0.03 4.38
CA CYS A 108 -6.05 0.58 5.65
C CYS A 108 -5.94 -0.45 6.79
N ARG A 109 -6.00 -1.73 6.46
CA ARG A 109 -5.92 -2.86 7.39
C ARG A 109 -5.08 -3.96 6.75
N VAL A 110 -4.15 -4.52 7.53
CA VAL A 110 -3.27 -5.59 7.06
C VAL A 110 -3.64 -6.89 7.76
N SER A 111 -3.96 -7.92 7.00
CA SER A 111 -4.13 -9.29 7.51
C SER A 111 -2.79 -9.81 8.04
N ARG A 112 -2.81 -10.63 9.07
CA ARG A 112 -1.62 -11.30 9.62
C ARG A 112 -0.61 -10.41 10.37
N GLY A 113 -1.08 -9.30 10.97
CA GLY A 113 -0.30 -8.49 11.89
C GLY A 113 1.04 -8.00 11.33
N ALA A 114 2.11 -8.10 12.14
CA ALA A 114 3.46 -7.65 11.76
C ALA A 114 4.03 -8.38 10.53
N ARG A 115 3.78 -9.68 10.39
CA ARG A 115 4.25 -10.48 9.23
C ARG A 115 3.58 -10.05 7.94
N GLY A 116 2.26 -9.86 7.99
CA GLY A 116 1.53 -9.32 6.85
C GLY A 116 2.03 -7.93 6.45
N ARG A 117 2.33 -7.07 7.44
CA ARG A 117 2.89 -5.74 7.20
C ARG A 117 4.28 -5.83 6.56
N GLY A 118 5.14 -6.72 7.06
CA GLY A 118 6.46 -6.98 6.49
C GLY A 118 6.38 -7.48 5.04
N ALA A 119 5.48 -8.41 4.74
CA ALA A 119 5.27 -8.89 3.37
C ALA A 119 4.84 -7.77 2.42
N TRP A 120 3.89 -6.92 2.83
CA TRP A 120 3.48 -5.76 2.03
C TRP A 120 4.61 -4.74 1.86
N HIS A 121 5.43 -4.53 2.89
CA HIS A 121 6.58 -3.64 2.83
C HIS A 121 7.65 -4.15 1.84
N GLU A 122 7.97 -5.45 1.84
CA GLU A 122 8.93 -6.00 0.88
C GLU A 122 8.38 -6.01 -0.55
N LEU A 123 7.07 -6.24 -0.73
CA LEU A 123 6.43 -6.09 -2.04
C LEU A 123 6.48 -4.64 -2.53
N HIS A 124 6.23 -3.67 -1.66
CA HIS A 124 6.38 -2.25 -1.96
C HIS A 124 7.80 -1.92 -2.45
N ASN A 125 8.82 -2.42 -1.75
CA ASN A 125 10.21 -2.20 -2.11
C ASN A 125 10.56 -2.82 -3.47
N LEU A 126 10.06 -4.03 -3.77
CA LEU A 126 10.26 -4.66 -5.07
C LEU A 126 9.59 -3.89 -6.20
N LEU A 127 8.32 -3.49 -6.03
CA LEU A 127 7.59 -2.74 -7.06
C LEU A 127 8.25 -1.39 -7.32
N THR A 128 8.70 -0.69 -6.28
CA THR A 128 9.41 0.59 -6.41
C THR A 128 10.70 0.43 -7.24
N GLU A 129 11.50 -0.59 -6.94
CA GLU A 129 12.73 -0.90 -7.70
C GLU A 129 12.43 -1.21 -9.17
N LEU A 130 11.40 -2.01 -9.43
CA LEU A 130 10.99 -2.36 -10.79
C LEU A 130 10.48 -1.15 -11.58
N GLU A 131 9.63 -0.32 -10.96
CA GLU A 131 9.11 0.90 -11.57
C GLU A 131 10.21 1.86 -11.97
N GLU A 132 11.20 2.07 -11.11
CA GLU A 132 12.36 2.92 -11.41
C GLU A 132 13.25 2.34 -12.50
N LEU A 133 13.54 1.04 -12.44
CA LEU A 133 14.32 0.35 -13.46
C LEU A 133 13.65 0.47 -14.83
N VAL A 134 12.37 0.12 -14.93
CA VAL A 134 11.61 0.16 -16.19
C VAL A 134 11.60 1.59 -16.73
N ALA A 135 11.32 2.58 -15.90
CA ALA A 135 11.31 3.98 -16.32
C ALA A 135 12.63 4.40 -16.97
N ARG A 136 13.76 4.09 -16.32
CA ARG A 136 15.10 4.44 -16.82
C ARG A 136 15.44 3.69 -18.11
N VAL A 137 15.16 2.39 -18.17
CA VAL A 137 15.44 1.56 -19.35
C VAL A 137 14.66 2.08 -20.56
N LEU A 138 13.39 2.42 -20.38
CA LEU A 138 12.55 2.93 -21.47
C LEU A 138 13.00 4.31 -21.94
N ALA A 139 13.36 5.21 -21.03
CA ALA A 139 13.93 6.50 -21.38
C ALA A 139 15.19 6.33 -22.25
N GLN A 140 16.13 5.49 -21.82
CA GLN A 140 17.36 5.20 -22.57
C GLN A 140 17.06 4.60 -23.96
N ARG A 141 16.12 3.65 -24.07
CA ARG A 141 15.73 3.05 -25.36
C ARG A 141 15.15 4.07 -26.34
N LEU A 142 14.52 5.12 -25.82
CA LEU A 142 13.90 6.18 -26.60
C LEU A 142 14.83 7.39 -26.81
N GLY A 143 16.11 7.26 -26.42
CA GLY A 143 17.14 8.28 -26.63
C GLY A 143 17.18 9.38 -25.56
N GLU A 144 16.44 9.23 -24.46
CA GLU A 144 16.43 10.18 -23.35
C GLU A 144 17.42 9.78 -22.26
N SER A 145 18.08 10.78 -21.67
CA SER A 145 18.93 10.57 -20.51
C SER A 145 18.09 10.47 -19.24
N PRO A 146 18.28 9.44 -18.40
CA PRO A 146 17.58 9.34 -17.12
C PRO A 146 18.19 10.21 -16.00
N VAL A 147 19.34 10.86 -16.24
CA VAL A 147 20.12 11.59 -15.22
C VAL A 147 20.48 13.02 -15.59
N ALA A 148 20.39 13.38 -16.89
CA ALA A 148 20.62 14.75 -17.35
C ALA A 148 19.30 15.52 -17.40
N GLU A 149 19.40 16.84 -17.51
CA GLU A 149 18.25 17.68 -17.83
C GLU A 149 17.54 17.15 -19.08
N PRO A 150 16.20 16.98 -19.04
CA PRO A 150 15.48 16.33 -20.11
C PRO A 150 15.46 17.21 -21.35
N THR A 151 16.10 16.73 -22.41
CA THR A 151 16.14 17.45 -23.69
C THR A 151 14.88 17.23 -24.51
N TRP A 152 14.12 16.16 -24.23
CA TRP A 152 12.97 15.68 -24.99
C TRP A 152 13.25 15.38 -26.46
N GLY A 153 14.44 15.66 -27.00
CA GLY A 153 14.89 15.36 -28.35
C GLY A 153 13.77 15.33 -29.40
N PRO A 154 13.53 14.18 -30.08
CA PRO A 154 12.47 14.04 -31.09
C PRO A 154 11.03 14.00 -30.52
N TRP A 155 10.90 13.93 -29.19
CA TRP A 155 9.66 13.92 -28.43
C TRP A 155 9.25 15.29 -27.90
N ALA A 156 10.00 16.36 -28.21
CA ALA A 156 9.64 17.72 -27.84
C ALA A 156 8.22 18.06 -28.28
N GLY A 157 7.37 18.49 -27.34
CA GLY A 157 5.94 18.75 -27.59
C GLY A 157 5.07 17.51 -27.83
N ARG A 158 5.61 16.29 -27.66
CA ARG A 158 4.93 15.01 -27.95
C ARG A 158 4.92 14.07 -26.75
N ALA A 159 4.83 14.62 -25.53
CA ALA A 159 4.90 13.85 -24.29
C ALA A 159 3.86 12.71 -24.21
N GLU A 160 2.62 12.93 -24.63
CA GLU A 160 1.59 11.86 -24.67
C GLU A 160 2.02 10.68 -25.54
N ALA A 161 2.54 10.95 -26.75
CA ALA A 161 3.01 9.90 -27.65
C ALA A 161 4.24 9.17 -27.10
N TYR A 162 5.15 9.89 -26.43
CA TYR A 162 6.30 9.31 -25.75
C TYR A 162 5.84 8.33 -24.64
N TYR A 163 4.90 8.73 -23.80
CA TYR A 163 4.41 7.89 -22.72
C TYR A 163 3.59 6.70 -23.23
N ALA A 164 2.77 6.87 -24.26
CA ALA A 164 2.09 5.77 -24.94
C ALA A 164 3.12 4.72 -25.43
N ARG A 165 4.21 5.18 -26.07
CA ARG A 165 5.29 4.30 -26.52
C ARG A 165 6.01 3.60 -25.35
N CYS A 166 6.18 4.28 -24.22
CA CYS A 166 6.73 3.65 -23.01
C CYS A 166 5.83 2.52 -22.49
N ALA A 167 4.51 2.71 -22.48
CA ALA A 167 3.58 1.67 -22.06
C ALA A 167 3.64 0.43 -22.95
N GLU A 168 3.66 0.59 -24.28
CA GLU A 168 3.83 -0.52 -25.22
C GLU A 168 5.14 -1.29 -25.00
N LEU A 169 6.25 -0.56 -24.84
CA LEU A 169 7.56 -1.17 -24.61
C LEU A 169 7.65 -1.87 -23.25
N ALA A 170 6.98 -1.33 -22.22
CA ALA A 170 6.93 -1.95 -20.90
C ALA A 170 6.23 -3.31 -20.93
N GLU A 171 5.13 -3.43 -21.67
CA GLU A 171 4.38 -4.69 -21.82
C GLU A 171 5.17 -5.77 -22.57
N ALA A 172 6.10 -5.37 -23.43
CA ALA A 172 7.00 -6.29 -24.13
C ALA A 172 8.15 -6.80 -23.25
N LEU A 173 8.40 -6.22 -22.07
CA LEU A 173 9.48 -6.66 -21.18
C LEU A 173 9.10 -7.97 -20.47
N SER A 174 9.93 -8.99 -20.66
CA SER A 174 9.80 -10.24 -19.90
C SER A 174 10.38 -10.13 -18.50
N TRP A 175 9.92 -10.99 -17.60
CA TRP A 175 10.46 -11.08 -16.25
C TRP A 175 11.97 -11.39 -16.21
N ASP A 176 12.44 -12.28 -17.09
CA ASP A 176 13.87 -12.62 -17.17
C ASP A 176 14.72 -11.43 -17.65
N GLU A 177 14.17 -10.64 -18.56
CA GLU A 177 14.81 -9.41 -19.00
C GLU A 177 14.91 -8.38 -17.87
N LEU A 178 13.84 -8.19 -17.10
CA LEU A 178 13.86 -7.31 -15.91
C LEU A 178 14.89 -7.75 -14.88
N ARG A 179 15.00 -9.06 -14.62
CA ARG A 179 16.03 -9.62 -13.71
C ARG A 179 17.45 -9.40 -14.22
N ARG A 180 17.65 -9.47 -15.54
CA ARG A 180 18.95 -9.24 -16.17
C ARG A 180 19.33 -7.77 -16.10
N LEU A 181 18.42 -6.87 -16.50
CA LEU A 181 18.62 -5.42 -16.51
C LEU A 181 18.77 -4.85 -15.08
N GLY A 182 17.97 -5.32 -14.14
CA GLY A 182 17.97 -4.86 -12.76
C GLY A 182 19.11 -5.41 -11.90
N GLY A 183 19.86 -6.39 -12.40
CA GLY A 183 21.04 -6.91 -11.74
C GLY A 183 20.78 -7.39 -10.32
N PHE A 184 21.70 -7.06 -9.42
CA PHE A 184 21.64 -7.49 -8.02
C PHE A 184 20.44 -6.89 -7.27
N ALA A 185 20.12 -5.61 -7.48
CA ALA A 185 19.08 -4.91 -6.75
C ALA A 185 17.71 -5.59 -6.90
N VAL A 186 17.28 -5.84 -8.15
CA VAL A 186 16.00 -6.53 -8.42
C VAL A 186 16.01 -7.96 -7.85
N ARG A 187 17.11 -8.71 -7.99
CA ARG A 187 17.19 -10.08 -7.45
C ARG A 187 17.11 -10.10 -5.93
N PHE A 188 17.77 -9.16 -5.26
CA PHE A 188 17.73 -9.02 -3.81
C PHE A 188 16.32 -8.68 -3.32
N ARG A 189 15.69 -7.65 -3.91
CA ARG A 189 14.31 -7.27 -3.58
C ARG A 189 13.31 -8.40 -3.83
N GLN A 190 13.48 -9.13 -4.93
CA GLN A 190 12.63 -10.28 -5.23
C GLN A 190 12.79 -11.39 -4.19
N ARG A 191 14.02 -11.69 -3.78
CA ARG A 191 14.28 -12.69 -2.74
C ARG A 191 13.56 -12.28 -1.45
N ASN A 192 13.76 -11.06 -0.98
CA ASN A 192 13.12 -10.57 0.24
C ASN A 192 11.59 -10.61 0.15
N ALA A 193 11.00 -10.17 -0.96
CA ALA A 193 9.56 -10.23 -1.16
C ALA A 193 9.03 -11.68 -1.12
N ARG A 194 9.74 -12.62 -1.75
CA ARG A 194 9.39 -14.05 -1.71
C ARG A 194 9.54 -14.65 -0.32
N GLU A 195 10.61 -14.33 0.39
CA GLU A 195 10.84 -14.80 1.77
C GLU A 195 9.79 -14.23 2.72
N ALA A 196 9.49 -12.94 2.64
CA ALA A 196 8.45 -12.32 3.46
C ALA A 196 7.06 -12.87 3.14
N GLN A 197 6.75 -13.16 1.87
CA GLN A 197 5.50 -13.82 1.49
C GLN A 197 5.43 -15.26 2.03
N ARG A 198 6.52 -16.04 1.92
CA ARG A 198 6.59 -17.38 2.52
C ARG A 198 6.42 -17.30 4.04
N ALA A 199 7.13 -16.40 4.73
CA ALA A 199 7.01 -16.23 6.18
C ALA A 199 5.61 -15.77 6.61
N ARG A 200 4.90 -15.03 5.75
CA ARG A 200 3.49 -14.70 5.93
C ARG A 200 2.59 -15.93 5.77
N ASP A 201 2.91 -16.83 4.85
CA ASP A 201 2.10 -18.02 4.52
C ASP A 201 2.40 -19.24 5.40
N VAL A 202 3.60 -19.30 5.98
CA VAL A 202 3.91 -20.22 7.06
C VAL A 202 3.06 -19.83 8.27
N PHE A 203 2.11 -20.69 8.57
CA PHE A 203 1.39 -20.66 9.83
C PHE A 203 2.36 -21.05 10.94
N GLU A 204 2.91 -20.05 11.61
CA GLU A 204 3.25 -20.22 13.01
C GLU A 204 2.09 -19.59 13.79
N PRO A 205 1.58 -20.26 14.83
CA PRO A 205 0.80 -19.54 15.82
C PRO A 205 1.60 -18.30 16.17
N ILE A 206 1.02 -17.11 16.01
CA ILE A 206 1.64 -15.94 16.62
C ILE A 206 1.54 -16.21 18.12
N VAL A 207 2.60 -16.79 18.69
CA VAL A 207 2.86 -16.71 20.11
C VAL A 207 3.12 -15.24 20.33
N TRP A 208 2.09 -14.57 20.81
CA TRP A 208 2.19 -13.19 21.20
C TRP A 208 3.06 -13.14 22.44
N ASP A 209 4.37 -12.99 22.28
CA ASP A 209 5.24 -12.54 23.38
C ASP A 209 4.88 -11.07 23.61
N ALA A 210 3.85 -10.83 24.41
CA ALA A 210 3.65 -9.52 24.99
C ALA A 210 4.91 -9.21 25.82
N PRO A 211 5.65 -8.13 25.54
CA PRO A 211 6.66 -7.67 26.48
C PRO A 211 5.91 -7.20 27.74
N GLY A 212 5.76 -8.10 28.71
CA GLY A 212 4.88 -7.95 29.87
C GLY A 212 3.57 -8.70 29.65
N GLY A 213 3.46 -9.88 30.25
CA GLY A 213 2.32 -10.79 30.12
C GLY A 213 0.97 -10.06 30.16
N TRP A 214 0.17 -10.27 29.11
CA TRP A 214 -1.23 -9.87 29.14
C TRP A 214 -1.95 -10.75 30.16
N ALA A 215 -2.56 -10.12 31.16
CA ALA A 215 -3.67 -10.74 31.86
C ALA A 215 -4.94 -10.34 31.09
N LEU A 216 -5.73 -11.31 30.61
CA LEU A 216 -7.07 -11.04 30.05
C LEU A 216 -7.94 -10.18 30.99
N GLY A 217 -7.67 -10.19 32.30
CA GLY A 217 -8.33 -9.33 33.29
C GLY A 217 -8.01 -7.83 33.17
N ALA A 218 -6.96 -7.44 32.44
CA ALA A 218 -6.63 -6.03 32.17
C ALA A 218 -7.13 -5.55 30.79
N ALA A 219 -7.71 -6.44 29.98
CA ALA A 219 -8.27 -6.07 28.70
C ALA A 219 -9.51 -5.19 28.88
N ARG A 220 -9.62 -4.12 28.09
CA ARG A 220 -10.88 -3.41 27.91
C ARG A 220 -11.80 -4.30 27.09
N VAL A 221 -13.03 -4.52 27.55
CA VAL A 221 -13.98 -5.42 26.90
C VAL A 221 -15.19 -4.64 26.43
N GLU A 222 -15.57 -4.83 25.17
CA GLU A 222 -16.83 -4.34 24.63
C GLU A 222 -17.69 -5.53 24.20
N ARG A 223 -19.00 -5.45 24.43
CA ARG A 223 -19.96 -6.46 23.98
C ARG A 223 -20.76 -5.88 22.83
N GLY A 224 -20.73 -6.56 21.69
CA GLY A 224 -21.53 -6.17 20.54
C GLY A 224 -22.98 -6.63 20.67
N GLU A 225 -23.88 -5.94 19.97
CA GLU A 225 -25.28 -6.36 19.82
C GLU A 225 -25.42 -7.67 19.02
N ASP A 226 -24.32 -8.11 18.39
CA ASP A 226 -24.16 -9.39 17.69
C ASP A 226 -23.88 -10.58 18.61
N GLY A 227 -23.81 -10.34 19.93
CA GLY A 227 -23.51 -11.37 20.92
C GLY A 227 -22.03 -11.76 20.98
N LEU A 228 -21.15 -10.95 20.37
CA LEU A 228 -19.70 -11.14 20.42
C LEU A 228 -19.05 -10.24 21.49
N VAL A 229 -17.93 -10.71 22.02
CA VAL A 229 -17.08 -10.07 23.02
C VAL A 229 -15.79 -9.62 22.36
N TYR A 230 -15.52 -8.32 22.41
CA TYR A 230 -14.35 -7.69 21.82
C TYR A 230 -13.37 -7.31 22.93
N ALA A 231 -12.28 -8.06 23.06
CA ALA A 231 -11.25 -7.82 24.07
C ALA A 231 -10.07 -7.04 23.47
N PHE A 232 -9.87 -5.81 23.93
CA PHE A 232 -8.80 -4.90 23.53
C PHE A 232 -7.73 -4.87 24.61
N GLY A 233 -6.45 -4.94 24.25
CA GLY A 233 -5.38 -4.52 25.17
C GLY A 233 -4.73 -3.22 24.74
N ASP A 234 -3.69 -2.83 25.46
CA ASP A 234 -3.08 -1.50 25.37
C ASP A 234 -2.24 -1.26 24.10
N GLY A 235 -2.12 -2.27 23.24
CA GLY A 235 -1.40 -2.19 21.98
C GLY A 235 -2.25 -1.68 20.81
N PRO A 236 -1.63 -1.20 19.71
CA PRO A 236 -2.32 -0.68 18.53
C PRO A 236 -2.97 -1.76 17.63
N TYR A 237 -3.26 -2.93 18.20
CA TYR A 237 -3.68 -4.12 17.48
C TYR A 237 -5.20 -4.33 17.57
N GLN A 238 -5.71 -5.27 16.77
CA GLN A 238 -7.15 -5.56 16.74
C GLN A 238 -7.62 -6.22 18.04
N PRO A 239 -8.89 -6.00 18.44
CA PRO A 239 -9.47 -6.76 19.52
C PRO A 239 -9.50 -8.25 19.17
N VAL A 240 -9.34 -9.08 20.20
CA VAL A 240 -9.65 -10.50 20.13
C VAL A 240 -11.18 -10.61 20.19
N VAL A 241 -11.80 -11.19 19.16
CA VAL A 241 -13.28 -11.31 19.07
C VAL A 241 -13.69 -12.72 19.50
N LEU A 242 -14.48 -12.82 20.55
CA LEU A 242 -14.83 -14.08 21.21
C LEU A 242 -16.34 -14.18 21.27
N THR A 243 -16.89 -15.38 21.31
CA THR A 243 -18.24 -15.57 21.84
C THR A 243 -18.20 -15.48 23.37
N GLU A 244 -19.34 -15.24 24.01
CA GLU A 244 -19.44 -15.22 25.49
C GLU A 244 -18.91 -16.51 26.14
N ALA A 245 -19.16 -17.67 25.53
CA ALA A 245 -18.63 -18.95 26.02
C ALA A 245 -17.09 -19.03 25.94
N GLN A 246 -16.52 -18.49 24.87
CA GLN A 246 -15.07 -18.45 24.66
C GLN A 246 -14.40 -17.44 25.61
N TRP A 247 -15.06 -16.32 25.89
CA TRP A 247 -14.61 -15.36 26.89
C TRP A 247 -14.64 -15.94 28.30
N ALA A 248 -15.70 -16.66 28.67
CA ALA A 248 -15.79 -17.33 29.97
C ALA A 248 -14.69 -18.39 30.16
N ASP A 249 -14.41 -19.21 29.14
CA ASP A 249 -13.31 -20.19 29.16
C ASP A 249 -11.94 -19.51 29.32
N ALA A 250 -11.73 -18.40 28.60
CA ALA A 250 -10.51 -17.60 28.69
C ALA A 250 -10.30 -16.97 30.09
N GLN A 251 -11.37 -16.54 30.76
CA GLN A 251 -11.31 -16.00 32.12
C GLN A 251 -11.08 -17.09 33.18
N ALA A 252 -11.66 -18.28 32.97
CA ALA A 252 -11.52 -19.41 33.90
C ALA A 252 -10.08 -19.99 33.91
N GLY A 253 -9.35 -19.89 32.79
CA GLY A 253 -7.95 -20.31 32.66
C GLY A 253 -6.91 -19.44 33.36
N GLY A 254 -7.32 -18.55 34.28
CA GLY A 254 -6.41 -17.68 35.03
C GLY A 254 -5.82 -16.53 34.20
N GLY A 255 -6.40 -16.23 33.04
CA GLY A 255 -6.01 -15.11 32.19
C GLY A 255 -4.63 -15.23 31.53
N ALA A 256 -3.94 -16.36 31.67
CA ALA A 256 -2.58 -16.58 31.18
C ALA A 256 -2.48 -17.56 29.99
N ALA A 257 -3.48 -18.41 29.75
CA ALA A 257 -3.47 -19.34 28.62
C ALA A 257 -4.89 -19.59 28.10
N LEU A 258 -5.14 -19.26 26.84
CA LEU A 258 -6.32 -19.72 26.11
C LEU A 258 -6.14 -21.23 25.87
N SER A 259 -7.15 -22.05 26.19
CA SER A 259 -7.06 -23.50 26.00
C SER A 259 -6.69 -23.86 24.54
N GLU A 260 -5.84 -24.87 24.31
CA GLU A 260 -5.36 -25.21 22.95
C GLU A 260 -6.52 -25.50 21.95
N GLY A 261 -7.64 -26.02 22.47
CA GLY A 261 -8.86 -26.25 21.70
C GLY A 261 -9.68 -24.97 21.41
N LEU A 262 -9.55 -23.93 22.23
CA LEU A 262 -10.11 -22.60 21.98
C LEU A 262 -9.24 -21.82 20.98
N ALA A 263 -7.91 -21.97 21.10
CA ALA A 263 -6.93 -21.41 20.18
C ALA A 263 -7.17 -21.82 18.74
N ARG A 264 -7.41 -23.11 18.49
CA ARG A 264 -7.74 -23.61 17.14
C ARG A 264 -9.06 -23.07 16.58
N ARG A 265 -10.09 -22.89 17.42
CA ARG A 265 -11.43 -22.45 16.97
C ARG A 265 -11.52 -20.96 16.66
N LEU A 266 -10.73 -20.14 17.34
CA LEU A 266 -10.66 -18.70 17.08
C LEU A 266 -9.86 -18.37 15.82
N VAL A 267 -8.92 -19.24 15.44
CA VAL A 267 -8.13 -19.14 14.20
C VAL A 267 -8.99 -19.27 12.94
N ASP A 268 -10.06 -20.09 12.95
CA ASP A 268 -10.99 -20.20 11.83
C ASP A 268 -11.87 -18.96 11.64
N HIS A 269 -11.96 -18.09 12.66
CA HIS A 269 -12.74 -16.85 12.66
C HIS A 269 -11.89 -15.56 12.64
N HIS A 270 -10.62 -15.64 12.23
CA HIS A 270 -9.68 -14.49 12.20
C HIS A 270 -9.40 -13.87 13.58
N VAL A 271 -9.53 -14.65 14.64
CA VAL A 271 -9.28 -14.19 16.01
C VAL A 271 -8.00 -14.83 16.52
N TRP A 272 -7.06 -13.95 16.83
CA TRP A 272 -5.72 -14.28 17.30
C TRP A 272 -5.76 -14.94 18.67
N VAL A 273 -5.08 -16.08 18.82
CA VAL A 273 -4.94 -16.75 20.11
C VAL A 273 -3.49 -17.10 20.38
N ALA A 274 -3.02 -16.67 21.55
CA ALA A 274 -1.71 -16.99 22.12
C ALA A 274 -1.70 -18.39 22.75
N ARG A 275 -0.49 -18.97 22.84
CA ARG A 275 -0.15 -20.04 23.79
C ARG A 275 0.18 -19.43 25.14
#